data_AF-A0A2D5H2Y5-F1
#
_entry.id   AF-A0A2D5H2Y5-F1
#
_cell.length_a   1.000
_cell.length_b   1.000
_cell.length_c   1.000
_cell.angle_alpha   90.00
_cell.angle_beta   90.00
_cell.angle_gamma   90.00
#
_symmetry.space_group_name_H-M   'P 1'
#
loop_
_entity.id
_entity.type
_entity.pdbx_description
1 polymer ?
#
loop_
_entity_poly.entity_id
_entity_poly.type
_entity_poly.pdbx_seq_one_letter_code
_entity_poly.pdbx_strand_id
1 'polypeptide(L)'
;MSYDGAPVTEGVISFYSSELGVGASADLTEEGLYSITDSLKTGTYAVTILPPPEAPPQDAIPVSTKKEYKNIPLKYRDPKKSELTVDISEGDNSFDVNMTN
;
A
#
# COMPACT_ATOMS: atom_id res chain seq x y z
N MET A 1 9.36 0.31 -1.35
CA MET A 1 8.39 -0.80 -1.24
C MET A 1 8.82 -1.94 -2.15
N SER A 2 9.06 -3.13 -1.60
CA SER A 2 9.46 -4.31 -2.37
C SER A 2 8.64 -5.56 -2.02
N TYR A 3 8.58 -6.53 -2.92
CA TYR A 3 7.98 -7.86 -2.76
C TYR A 3 8.97 -8.93 -3.23
N ASP A 4 9.38 -9.84 -2.33
CA ASP A 4 10.38 -10.88 -2.61
C ASP A 4 11.68 -10.33 -3.26
N GLY A 5 12.08 -9.12 -2.85
CA GLY A 5 13.27 -8.43 -3.37
C GLY A 5 13.08 -7.68 -4.70
N ALA A 6 11.88 -7.72 -5.30
CA ALA A 6 11.53 -6.93 -6.47
C ALA A 6 10.72 -5.68 -6.08
N PRO A 7 10.96 -4.50 -6.68
CA PRO A 7 10.16 -3.31 -6.39
C PRO A 7 8.70 -3.52 -6.81
N VAL A 8 7.76 -3.04 -5.98
CA VAL A 8 6.34 -3.03 -6.34
C VAL A 8 6.05 -1.77 -7.12
N THR A 9 5.94 -1.90 -8.44
CA THR A 9 5.91 -0.77 -9.37
C THR A 9 4.51 -0.18 -9.61
N GLU A 10 3.46 -0.80 -9.06
CA GLU A 10 2.08 -0.36 -9.21
C GLU A 10 1.28 -0.60 -7.92
N GLY A 11 0.38 0.32 -7.56
CA GLY A 11 -0.50 0.20 -6.40
C GLY A 11 -0.53 1.44 -5.52
N VAL A 12 -1.41 1.39 -4.51
CA VAL A 12 -1.61 2.44 -3.53
C VAL A 12 -1.24 1.91 -2.16
N ILE A 13 -0.18 2.45 -1.58
CA ILE A 13 0.19 2.14 -0.20
C ILE A 13 -0.71 2.94 0.75
N SER A 14 -1.21 2.31 1.80
CA SER A 14 -2.08 2.94 2.79
C SER A 14 -1.61 2.63 4.20
N PHE A 15 -1.52 3.68 5.01
CA PHE A 15 -1.12 3.67 6.41
C PHE A 15 -2.37 3.95 7.23
N TYR A 16 -2.75 3.02 8.09
CA TYR A 16 -3.95 3.14 8.92
C TYR A 16 -3.62 2.85 10.38
N SER A 17 -3.99 3.78 11.27
CA SER A 17 -3.91 3.58 12.70
C SER A 17 -5.31 3.33 13.25
N SER A 18 -5.58 2.09 13.67
CA SER A 18 -6.85 1.74 14.30
C SER A 18 -7.03 2.40 15.66
N GLU A 19 -5.93 2.71 16.35
CA GLU A 19 -5.95 3.37 17.67
C GLU A 19 -6.34 4.85 17.54
N LEU A 20 -5.78 5.54 16.55
CA LEU A 20 -6.03 6.97 16.34
C LEU A 20 -7.24 7.24 15.43
N GLY A 21 -7.72 6.22 14.70
CA GLY A 21 -8.81 6.34 13.72
C GLY A 21 -8.46 7.20 12.51
N VAL A 22 -7.17 7.34 12.19
CA VAL A 22 -6.66 8.14 11.08
C VAL A 22 -5.80 7.30 10.14
N GLY A 23 -5.65 7.76 8.91
CA GLY A 23 -4.77 7.13 7.94
C GLY A 23 -4.45 8.05 6.78
N ALA A 24 -3.47 7.65 5.99
CA ALA A 24 -3.08 8.30 4.74
C ALA A 24 -2.78 7.23 3.69
N SER A 25 -2.76 7.65 2.43
CA SER A 25 -2.43 6.78 1.31
C SER A 25 -1.63 7.53 0.27
N ALA A 26 -0.75 6.82 -0.44
CA ALA A 26 0.03 7.37 -1.53
C ALA A 26 0.13 6.35 -2.67
N ASP A 27 0.20 6.85 -3.90
CA ASP A 27 0.50 6.02 -5.06
C ASP A 27 1.97 5.61 -5.05
N LEU A 28 2.24 4.36 -5.46
CA LEU A 28 3.59 3.87 -5.71
C LEU A 28 4.07 4.34 -7.08
N THR A 29 5.34 4.73 -7.15
CA THR A 29 6.03 4.98 -8.42
C THR A 29 6.46 3.67 -9.09
N GLU A 30 6.91 3.74 -10.34
CA GLU A 30 7.47 2.58 -11.06
C GLU A 30 8.74 2.01 -10.41
N GLU A 31 9.34 2.73 -9.46
CA GLU A 31 10.49 2.30 -8.66
C GLU A 31 10.07 1.70 -7.30
N GLY A 32 8.76 1.65 -7.02
CA GLY A 32 8.20 1.24 -5.74
C GLY A 32 8.47 2.22 -4.61
N LEU A 33 8.66 3.50 -4.94
CA LEU A 33 8.77 4.59 -3.98
C LEU A 33 7.38 5.19 -3.70
N TYR A 34 7.20 5.76 -2.53
CA TYR A 34 5.99 6.46 -2.13
C TYR A 34 6.36 7.68 -1.29
N SER A 35 5.49 8.70 -1.33
CA SER A 35 5.63 9.90 -0.51
C SER A 35 4.26 10.31 0.00
N ILE A 36 4.12 10.44 1.31
CA ILE A 36 2.91 10.96 1.95
C ILE A 36 3.22 12.39 2.39
N THR A 37 2.53 13.34 1.77
CA THR A 37 2.63 14.76 2.11
C THR A 37 1.62 15.18 3.18
N ASP A 38 0.66 14.31 3.49
CA ASP A 38 -0.33 14.56 4.52
C ASP A 38 0.31 14.52 5.92
N SER A 39 -0.13 15.46 6.76
CA SER A 39 0.29 15.52 8.16
C SER A 39 -0.32 14.35 8.94
N LEU A 40 0.48 13.30 9.17
CA LEU A 40 0.11 12.19 10.04
C LEU A 40 0.44 12.52 11.50
N LYS A 41 -0.40 12.04 12.42
CA LYS A 41 -0.09 12.07 13.85
C LYS A 41 1.03 11.08 14.13
N THR A 42 1.84 11.37 15.14
CA THR A 42 2.82 10.40 15.62
C THR A 42 2.12 9.20 16.25
N GLY A 43 2.66 8.01 16.00
CA GLY A 43 2.08 6.75 16.46
C GLY A 43 2.36 5.59 15.51
N THR A 44 1.84 4.43 15.86
CA THR A 44 1.97 3.20 15.07
C THR A 44 0.86 3.10 14.03
N TYR A 45 1.24 2.79 12.79
CA TYR A 45 0.34 2.62 11.66
C TYR A 45 0.56 1.25 11.03
N ALA A 46 -0.54 0.55 10.77
CA ALA A 46 -0.53 -0.63 9.92
C ALA A 46 -0.39 -0.21 8.46
N VAL A 47 0.54 -0.86 7.75
CA VAL A 47 0.81 -0.59 6.34
C VAL A 47 0.09 -1.63 5.50
N THR A 48 -0.60 -1.18 4.47
CA THR A 48 -1.24 -2.05 3.49
C THR A 48 -0.93 -1.56 2.09
N ILE A 49 -1.05 -2.46 1.12
CA ILE A 49 -0.90 -2.13 -0.29
C ILE A 49 -2.13 -2.62 -1.03
N LEU A 50 -2.78 -1.72 -1.76
CA LEU A 50 -3.92 -2.04 -2.60
C LEU A 50 -3.49 -1.97 -4.06
N PRO A 51 -3.98 -2.89 -4.91
CA PRO A 51 -3.79 -2.76 -6.34
C PRO A 51 -4.43 -1.49 -6.87
N PRO A 52 -3.89 -0.89 -7.95
CA PRO A 52 -4.51 0.27 -8.57
C PRO A 52 -5.93 -0.07 -9.06
N PRO A 53 -6.85 0.91 -9.07
CA PRO A 53 -8.20 0.69 -9.60
C PRO A 53 -8.11 0.26 -11.07
N GLU A 54 -8.85 -0.78 -11.44
CA GLU A 54 -8.96 -1.18 -12.83
C GLU A 54 -9.68 -0.08 -13.61
N ALA A 55 -9.13 0.30 -14.77
CA ALA A 55 -9.81 1.20 -15.68
C ALA A 55 -11.18 0.58 -16.05
N PRO A 56 -12.26 1.39 -16.08
CA PRO A 56 -13.56 0.89 -16.50
C PRO A 56 -13.45 0.28 -17.90
N PRO A 57 -14.17 -0.81 -18.19
CA PRO A 57 -14.15 -1.42 -19.52
C PRO A 57 -14.50 -0.37 -20.58
N GLN A 58 -13.62 -0.17 -21.56
CA GLN A 58 -13.88 0.76 -22.66
C GLN A 58 -14.97 0.24 -23.62
N ASP A 59 -15.24 -1.07 -23.58
CA ASP A 59 -16.28 -1.74 -24.33
C ASP A 59 -17.16 -2.59 -23.39
N ALA A 60 -18.45 -2.76 -23.73
CA ALA A 60 -19.44 -3.57 -23.00
C ALA A 60 -19.16 -5.10 -23.06
N ILE A 61 -17.89 -5.48 -23.07
CA ILE A 61 -17.43 -6.86 -22.93
C ILE A 61 -17.41 -7.14 -21.43
N PRO A 62 -18.04 -8.21 -20.94
CA PRO A 62 -17.98 -8.55 -19.52
C PRO A 62 -16.52 -8.84 -19.14
N VAL A 63 -15.84 -7.86 -18.52
CA VAL A 63 -14.48 -8.02 -18.02
C VAL A 63 -14.56 -8.91 -16.77
N SER A 64 -14.45 -10.23 -16.99
CA SER A 64 -14.48 -11.25 -15.93
C SER A 64 -13.08 -11.74 -15.54
N THR A 65 -12.04 -10.97 -15.81
CA THR A 65 -10.70 -11.27 -15.32
C THR A 65 -10.24 -10.13 -14.44
N LYS A 66 -10.56 -10.18 -13.14
CA LYS A 66 -9.85 -9.37 -12.15
C LYS A 66 -8.36 -9.59 -12.39
N LYS A 67 -7.62 -8.53 -12.71
CA LYS A 67 -6.16 -8.59 -12.87
C LYS A 67 -5.58 -9.16 -11.59
N GLU A 68 -4.87 -10.27 -11.69
CA GLU A 68 -4.17 -10.86 -10.56
C GLU A 68 -2.87 -10.11 -10.33
N TYR A 69 -2.79 -9.39 -9.22
CA TYR A 69 -1.59 -8.69 -8.78
C TYR A 69 -0.73 -9.64 -7.94
N LYS A 70 0.11 -10.44 -8.61
CA LYS A 70 1.00 -11.42 -7.97
C LYS A 70 2.01 -10.81 -6.99
N ASN A 71 2.41 -9.56 -7.25
CA ASN A 71 3.29 -8.76 -6.41
C ASN A 71 2.57 -8.03 -5.27
N ILE A 72 1.25 -8.16 -5.16
CA ILE A 72 0.44 -7.57 -4.08
C ILE A 72 -0.44 -8.67 -3.46
N PRO A 73 0.13 -9.57 -2.64
CA PRO A 73 -0.64 -10.64 -2.00
C PRO A 73 -1.81 -10.13 -1.17
N LEU A 74 -2.89 -10.92 -1.11
CA LEU A 74 -4.11 -10.57 -0.34
C LEU A 74 -3.83 -10.31 1.15
N LYS A 75 -2.81 -10.94 1.74
CA LYS A 75 -2.45 -10.74 3.16
C LYS A 75 -2.04 -9.29 3.45
N TYR A 76 -1.38 -8.63 2.49
CA TYR A 76 -0.92 -7.24 2.64
C TYR A 76 -1.99 -6.20 2.23
N ARG A 77 -3.15 -6.65 1.75
CA ARG A 77 -4.28 -5.78 1.40
C ARG A 77 -5.21 -5.49 2.58
N ASP A 78 -5.02 -6.19 3.70
CA ASP A 78 -5.86 -6.10 4.88
C ASP A 78 -4.99 -5.65 6.07
N PRO A 79 -5.27 -4.51 6.72
CA PRO A 79 -4.43 -3.99 7.80
C PRO A 79 -4.40 -4.91 9.03
N LYS A 80 -5.34 -5.85 9.16
CA LYS A 80 -5.34 -6.83 10.26
C LYS A 80 -4.52 -8.08 9.95
N LYS A 81 -4.21 -8.32 8.67
CA LYS A 81 -3.42 -9.47 8.20
C LYS A 81 -2.05 -9.07 7.69
N SER A 82 -1.92 -7.81 7.28
CA SER A 82 -0.69 -7.17 6.93
C SER A 82 0.05 -6.93 8.22
N GLU A 83 0.88 -7.89 8.62
CA GLU A 83 1.78 -7.79 9.77
C GLU A 83 2.85 -6.68 9.61
N LEU A 84 2.67 -5.79 8.63
CA LEU A 84 3.51 -4.62 8.38
C LEU A 84 3.03 -3.46 9.23
N THR A 85 3.92 -2.95 10.07
CA THR A 85 3.69 -1.75 10.88
C THR A 85 4.86 -0.79 10.74
N VAL A 86 4.57 0.50 10.80
CA VAL A 86 5.58 1.55 10.91
C VAL A 86 5.24 2.47 12.07
N ASP A 87 6.28 3.04 12.69
CA ASP A 87 6.14 3.99 13.78
C ASP A 87 6.48 5.39 13.28
N ILE A 88 5.46 6.23 13.10
CA ILE A 88 5.61 7.61 12.68
C ILE A 88 6.04 8.46 13.88
N SER A 89 7.18 9.11 13.74
CA SER A 89 7.76 10.04 14.73
C SER A 89 7.68 11.49 14.24
N GLU A 90 7.99 12.46 15.11
CA GLU A 90 7.99 13.87 14.71
C GLU A 90 9.11 14.17 13.70
N GLY A 91 8.78 14.86 12.61
CA GLY A 91 9.72 15.23 11.55
C GLY A 91 9.68 14.30 10.34
N ASP A 92 10.78 14.24 9.60
CA ASP A 92 10.91 13.41 8.41
C ASP A 92 11.07 11.95 8.78
N ASN A 93 10.22 11.09 8.20
CA ASN A 93 10.28 9.64 8.42
C ASN A 93 10.56 8.93 7.10
N SER A 94 11.40 7.90 7.14
CA SER A 94 11.73 7.07 5.97
C SER A 94 11.69 5.61 6.39
N PHE A 95 10.87 4.82 5.69
CA PHE A 95 10.68 3.39 5.99
C PHE A 95 10.86 2.56 4.73
N ASP A 96 11.65 1.49 4.85
CA ASP A 96 11.76 0.47 3.82
C ASP A 96 10.76 -0.65 4.09
N VAL A 97 9.59 -0.55 3.47
CA VAL A 97 8.57 -1.59 3.55
C VAL A 97 8.91 -2.72 2.58
N ASN A 98 9.11 -3.91 3.13
CA ASN A 98 9.44 -5.13 2.39
C ASN A 98 8.39 -6.19 2.67
N MET A 99 7.80 -6.71 1.60
CA MET A 99 6.84 -7.81 1.64
C MET A 99 7.53 -9.10 1.22
N THR A 100 7.14 -10.21 1.84
CA THR A 100 7.66 -11.54 1.55
C THR A 100 6.49 -12.50 1.34
N ASN A 101 6.65 -13.53 0.52
CA ASN A 101 5.62 -14.55 0.35
C ASN A 101 5.50 -15.48 1.57
#